data_AF-A0A1L7N6S7-F1
#
_entry.id   AF-A0A1L7N6S7-F1
#
_cell.length_a   1.000
_cell.length_b   1.000
_cell.length_c   1.000
_cell.angle_alpha   90.00
_cell.angle_beta   90.00
_cell.angle_gamma   90.00
#
_symmetry.space_group_name_H-M   'P 1'
#
loop_
_entity.id
_entity.type
_entity.pdbx_description
1 polymer ?
#
loop_
_entity_poly.entity_id
_entity_poly.type
_entity_poly.pdbx_seq_one_letter_code
_entity_poly.pdbx_strand_id
1 'polypeptide(L)'
;MGALLISRDYGRSWQRLREEEDVAWNDVAILEDGRLVVVGEFGRILIGDLQGRQWEEPEPPVPGSLMSVQFRDAQNGVAVGLEGALLVTRDGGHSWESVDLGMADHLFDVLWIAHQGRWFISGAVGRWAFGGGEGWKTGVLDERSRAWHTRALVVGSDIWLAGADIGRWNGQRWSELQP
;
A
#
# COMPACT_ATOMS: atom_id res chain seq x y z
N MET A 1 20.02 -3.81 4.19
CA MET A 1 19.90 -3.04 5.46
C MET A 1 18.77 -2.02 5.38
N GLY A 2 17.63 -2.31 6.01
CA GLY A 2 16.53 -1.37 6.22
C GLY A 2 16.54 -0.81 7.64
N ALA A 3 16.10 0.44 7.76
CA ALA A 3 16.06 1.19 9.01
C ALA A 3 14.67 1.82 9.21
N LEU A 4 14.22 1.88 10.46
CA LEU A 4 13.04 2.65 10.85
C LEU A 4 13.48 3.85 11.69
N LEU A 5 13.20 5.04 11.18
CA LEU A 5 13.59 6.30 11.80
C LEU A 5 12.36 7.17 12.05
N ILE A 6 12.34 7.88 13.17
CA ILE A 6 11.33 8.89 13.49
C ILE A 6 11.97 10.25 13.65
N SER A 7 11.29 11.28 13.15
CA SER A 7 11.60 12.67 13.45
C SER A 7 10.45 13.31 14.21
N ARG A 8 10.78 14.16 15.19
CA ARG A 8 9.80 14.93 15.98
C ARG A 8 9.97 16.45 15.81
N ASP A 9 10.87 16.85 14.93
CA ASP A 9 11.27 18.23 14.72
C ASP A 9 11.28 18.59 13.22
N TYR A 10 10.31 18.01 12.48
CA TYR A 10 10.10 18.23 11.06
C TYR A 10 11.32 17.89 10.19
N GLY A 11 11.98 16.77 10.51
CA GLY A 11 13.10 16.22 9.75
C GLY A 11 14.46 16.81 10.07
N ARG A 12 14.58 17.70 11.07
CA ARG A 12 15.87 18.28 11.48
C ARG A 12 16.77 17.27 12.17
N SER A 13 16.18 16.35 12.95
CA SER A 13 16.87 15.22 13.56
C SER A 13 16.03 13.94 13.48
N TRP A 14 16.73 12.81 13.55
CA TRP A 14 16.15 11.48 13.39
C TRP A 14 16.65 10.55 14.50
N GLN A 15 15.74 9.74 15.03
CA GLN A 15 16.02 8.72 16.03
C GLN A 15 15.63 7.35 15.47
N ARG A 16 16.46 6.34 15.72
CA ARG A 16 16.13 4.95 15.38
C ARG A 16 15.01 4.45 16.28
N LEU A 17 13.99 3.82 15.69
CA LEU A 17 12.92 3.16 16.42
C LEU A 17 13.23 1.68 16.73
N ARG A 18 14.13 1.05 15.96
CA ARG A 18 14.61 -0.32 16.19
C ARG A 18 16.00 -0.52 15.59
N GLU A 19 16.59 -1.68 15.84
CA GLU A 19 17.84 -2.10 15.22
C GLU A 19 17.66 -2.31 13.70
N GLU A 20 18.74 -2.13 12.95
CA GLU A 20 18.75 -2.29 11.51
C GLU A 20 18.80 -3.78 11.15
N GLU A 21 18.07 -4.15 10.10
CA GLU A 21 17.99 -5.53 9.64
C GLU A 21 18.29 -5.61 8.16
N ASP A 22 18.71 -6.78 7.67
CA ASP A 22 18.92 -6.99 6.24
C ASP A 22 17.63 -7.30 5.49
N VAL A 23 16.66 -6.39 5.61
CA VAL A 23 15.36 -6.39 4.94
C VAL A 23 15.04 -4.96 4.54
N ALA A 24 14.54 -4.76 3.31
CA ALA A 24 13.98 -3.48 2.92
C ALA A 24 12.54 -3.31 3.46
N TRP A 25 12.32 -2.20 4.16
CA TRP A 25 10.99 -1.74 4.56
C TRP A 25 10.47 -0.83 3.45
N ASN A 26 9.31 -1.16 2.88
CA ASN A 26 8.79 -0.51 1.68
C ASN A 26 7.79 0.60 2.02
N ASP A 27 6.95 0.41 3.04
CA ASP A 27 5.94 1.40 3.43
C ASP A 27 5.58 1.30 4.91
N VAL A 28 4.99 2.37 5.45
CA VAL A 28 4.54 2.47 6.85
C VAL A 28 3.23 3.25 6.95
N ALA A 29 2.26 2.66 7.65
CA ALA A 29 1.07 3.35 8.10
C ALA A 29 1.20 3.76 9.57
N ILE A 30 0.80 4.99 9.89
CA ILE A 30 0.63 5.48 11.25
C ILE A 30 -0.87 5.57 11.53
N LEU A 31 -1.33 4.80 12.52
CA LEU A 31 -2.74 4.74 12.90
C LEU A 31 -3.07 5.86 13.91
N GLU A 32 -4.35 6.20 14.04
CA GLU A 32 -4.83 7.27 14.93
C GLU A 32 -4.48 7.04 16.41
N ASP A 33 -4.34 5.78 16.82
CA ASP A 33 -3.95 5.37 18.17
C ASP A 33 -2.43 5.42 18.42
N GLY A 34 -1.64 5.85 17.42
CA GLY A 34 -0.18 5.93 17.49
C GLY A 34 0.55 4.62 17.20
N ARG A 35 -0.17 3.59 16.74
CA ARG A 35 0.42 2.35 16.25
C ARG A 35 1.06 2.55 14.88
N LEU A 36 2.17 1.87 14.65
CA LEU A 36 2.86 1.77 13.38
C LEU A 36 2.60 0.39 12.79
N VAL A 37 2.26 0.34 11.50
CA VAL A 37 2.23 -0.89 10.71
C VAL A 37 3.18 -0.71 9.55
N VAL A 38 4.26 -1.49 9.52
CA VAL A 38 5.31 -1.42 8.50
C VAL A 38 5.26 -2.67 7.66
N VAL A 39 5.41 -2.54 6.34
CA VAL A 39 5.47 -3.67 5.41
C VAL A 39 6.76 -3.64 4.62
N GLY A 40 7.28 -4.82 4.24
CA GLY A 40 8.57 -4.91 3.56
C GLY A 40 8.74 -6.18 2.74
N GLU A 41 10.01 -6.53 2.50
CA GLU A 41 10.38 -7.73 1.76
C GLU A 41 9.89 -9.02 2.42
N PHE A 42 9.76 -10.08 1.63
CA PHE A 42 9.41 -11.43 2.10
C PHE A 42 8.08 -11.49 2.87
N GLY A 43 7.12 -10.66 2.49
CA GLY A 43 5.81 -10.57 3.14
C GLY A 43 5.85 -10.06 4.58
N ARG A 44 6.98 -9.50 5.04
CA ARG A 44 7.15 -9.10 6.43
C ARG A 44 6.25 -7.93 6.78
N ILE A 45 5.67 -8.02 7.98
CA ILE A 45 4.83 -7.01 8.58
C ILE A 45 5.32 -6.79 10.00
N LEU A 46 5.56 -5.54 10.37
CA LEU A 46 5.87 -5.15 11.74
C LEU A 46 4.77 -4.28 12.31
N ILE A 47 4.42 -4.54 13.58
CA ILE A 47 3.50 -3.71 14.34
C ILE A 47 4.28 -3.15 15.53
N GLY A 48 4.20 -1.84 15.74
CA GLY A 48 4.89 -1.19 16.86
C GLY A 48 4.21 0.11 17.24
N ASP A 49 4.89 0.93 18.03
CA ASP A 49 4.41 2.26 18.44
C ASP A 49 5.39 3.37 18.03
N LEU A 50 4.93 4.61 18.13
CA LEU A 50 5.77 5.80 17.90
C LEU A 50 6.92 5.97 18.90
N GLN A 51 7.05 5.11 19.92
CA GLN A 51 8.18 5.11 20.86
C GLN A 51 9.21 4.02 20.51
N GLY A 52 8.95 3.20 19.49
CA GLY A 52 9.82 2.10 19.10
C GLY A 52 9.86 0.97 20.13
N ARG A 53 8.84 0.90 20.99
CA ARG A 53 8.75 -0.12 22.04
C ARG A 53 7.83 -1.24 21.57
N GLN A 54 8.15 -2.47 21.99
CA GLN A 54 7.32 -3.67 21.80
C GLN A 54 6.87 -3.88 20.35
N TRP A 55 7.80 -4.38 19.53
CA TRP A 55 7.52 -4.78 18.16
C TRP A 55 6.92 -6.19 18.12
N GLU A 56 5.79 -6.33 17.43
CA GLU A 56 5.23 -7.60 17.01
C GLU A 56 5.53 -7.83 15.54
N GLU A 57 5.77 -9.08 15.19
CA GLU A 57 6.01 -9.51 13.82
C GLU A 57 5.15 -10.75 13.56
N PRO A 58 3.93 -10.57 13.01
CA PRO A 58 3.09 -11.69 12.61
C PRO A 58 3.78 -12.54 11.53
N GLU A 59 3.42 -13.82 11.46
CA GLU A 59 3.87 -14.71 10.38
C GLU A 59 3.50 -14.12 9.00
N PRO A 60 4.43 -14.11 8.03
CA PRO A 60 4.17 -13.58 6.69
C PRO A 60 2.97 -14.27 6.02
N PRO A 61 1.91 -13.53 5.65
CA PRO A 61 0.74 -14.12 4.99
C PRO A 61 1.02 -14.58 3.55
N VAL A 62 2.08 -14.04 2.94
CA VAL A 62 2.53 -14.31 1.56
C VAL A 62 4.06 -14.31 1.53
N PRO A 63 4.71 -15.00 0.57
CA PRO A 63 6.16 -15.01 0.46
C PRO A 63 6.75 -13.79 -0.27
N GLY A 64 5.94 -13.07 -1.06
CA GLY A 64 6.38 -11.93 -1.87
C GLY A 64 6.46 -10.63 -1.09
N SER A 65 7.30 -9.69 -1.55
CA SER A 65 7.43 -8.37 -0.93
C SER A 65 6.12 -7.58 -0.97
N LEU A 66 5.78 -6.96 0.16
CA LEU A 66 4.69 -6.00 0.27
C LEU A 66 5.24 -4.60 -0.05
N MET A 67 4.54 -3.88 -0.91
CA MET A 67 4.99 -2.62 -1.49
C MET A 67 4.31 -1.39 -0.89
N SER A 68 3.05 -1.53 -0.45
CA SER A 68 2.32 -0.44 0.18
C SER A 68 1.31 -0.96 1.20
N VAL A 69 1.05 -0.15 2.22
CA VAL A 69 0.05 -0.42 3.25
C VAL A 69 -0.73 0.85 3.58
N GLN A 70 -2.05 0.73 3.70
CA GLN A 70 -2.89 1.83 4.15
C GLN A 70 -4.04 1.36 5.03
N PHE A 71 -4.41 2.21 5.99
CA PHE A 71 -5.51 2.02 6.90
C PHE A 71 -6.56 3.12 6.71
N ARG A 72 -7.85 2.73 6.70
CA ARG A 72 -8.96 3.69 6.66
C ARG A 72 -9.41 4.13 8.05
N ASP A 73 -9.06 3.33 9.06
CA ASP A 73 -9.29 3.53 10.50
C ASP A 73 -8.29 2.66 11.29
N ALA A 74 -8.29 2.73 12.62
CA ALA A 74 -7.33 2.00 13.47
C ALA A 74 -7.43 0.45 13.40
N GLN A 75 -8.43 -0.11 12.74
CA GLN A 75 -8.65 -1.57 12.65
C GLN A 75 -8.57 -2.10 11.22
N ASN A 76 -9.03 -1.33 10.23
CA ASN A 76 -9.23 -1.80 8.87
C ASN A 76 -8.16 -1.27 7.93
N GLY A 77 -7.36 -2.18 7.38
CA GLY A 77 -6.27 -1.85 6.48
C GLY A 77 -6.12 -2.83 5.32
N VAL A 78 -5.40 -2.38 4.29
CA VAL A 78 -5.04 -3.16 3.11
C VAL A 78 -3.55 -3.00 2.87
N ALA A 79 -2.87 -4.11 2.59
CA ALA A 79 -1.50 -4.12 2.10
C ALA A 79 -1.47 -4.79 0.72
N VAL A 80 -0.64 -4.28 -0.18
CA VAL A 80 -0.49 -4.80 -1.55
C VAL A 80 0.97 -5.02 -1.89
N GLY A 81 1.26 -5.91 -2.84
CA GLY A 81 2.64 -6.18 -3.21
C GLY A 81 2.85 -6.98 -4.48
N LEU A 82 4.01 -7.63 -4.54
CA LEU A 82 4.43 -8.45 -5.67
C LEU A 82 3.50 -9.66 -5.86
N GLU A 83 3.57 -10.25 -7.06
CA GLU A 83 2.80 -11.43 -7.45
C GLU A 83 1.28 -11.33 -7.20
N GLY A 84 0.72 -10.12 -7.29
CA GLY A 84 -0.70 -9.87 -7.07
C GLY A 84 -1.14 -9.90 -5.60
N ALA A 85 -0.21 -9.85 -4.65
CA ALA A 85 -0.53 -9.89 -3.23
C ALA A 85 -1.49 -8.76 -2.83
N LEU A 86 -2.66 -9.15 -2.31
CA LEU A 86 -3.62 -8.26 -1.64
C LEU A 86 -3.96 -8.87 -0.29
N LEU A 87 -3.66 -8.14 0.77
CA LEU A 87 -3.94 -8.52 2.14
C LEU A 87 -4.94 -7.55 2.77
N VAL A 88 -5.88 -8.08 3.55
CA VAL A 88 -6.85 -7.27 4.32
C VAL A 88 -6.72 -7.61 5.79
N THR A 89 -6.66 -6.59 6.64
CA THR A 89 -6.76 -6.72 8.09
C THR A 89 -8.03 -6.03 8.60
N ARG A 90 -8.57 -6.57 9.69
CA ARG A 90 -9.73 -6.01 10.42
C ARG A 90 -9.46 -5.82 11.91
N ASP A 91 -8.21 -6.01 12.35
CA ASP A 91 -7.78 -5.93 13.74
C ASP A 91 -6.57 -5.02 13.95
N GLY A 92 -6.28 -4.12 13.00
CA GLY A 92 -5.17 -3.18 13.13
C GLY A 92 -3.82 -3.78 12.76
N GLY A 93 -3.82 -4.83 11.93
CA GLY A 93 -2.64 -5.47 11.38
C GLY A 93 -2.13 -6.68 12.15
N HIS A 94 -2.79 -7.11 13.22
CA HIS A 94 -2.38 -8.30 13.99
C HIS A 94 -2.66 -9.60 13.22
N SER A 95 -3.69 -9.61 12.38
CA SER A 95 -3.93 -10.69 11.43
C SER A 95 -4.31 -10.14 10.04
N TRP A 96 -3.96 -10.91 9.01
CA TRP A 96 -4.14 -10.56 7.61
C TRP A 96 -4.71 -11.73 6.83
N GLU A 97 -5.74 -11.45 6.02
CA GLU A 97 -6.36 -12.37 5.09
C GLU A 97 -5.89 -12.05 3.67
N SER A 98 -5.38 -13.03 2.94
CA SER A 98 -5.05 -12.88 1.52
C SER A 98 -6.30 -13.00 0.66
N VAL A 99 -6.45 -12.08 -0.30
CA VAL A 99 -7.58 -12.05 -1.23
C VAL A 99 -7.06 -12.28 -2.65
N ASP A 100 -7.54 -13.35 -3.29
CA ASP A 100 -7.23 -13.63 -4.68
C ASP A 100 -8.01 -12.71 -5.62
N LEU A 101 -7.28 -11.93 -6.41
CA LEU A 101 -7.83 -11.04 -7.44
C LEU A 101 -7.91 -11.69 -8.83
N GLY A 102 -7.47 -12.93 -8.98
CA GLY A 102 -7.36 -13.63 -10.26
C GLY A 102 -6.25 -13.05 -11.16
N MET A 103 -5.26 -12.36 -10.58
CA MET A 103 -4.10 -11.82 -11.29
C MET A 103 -2.84 -11.93 -10.46
N ALA A 104 -1.69 -12.05 -11.13
CA ALA A 104 -0.36 -12.17 -10.53
C ALA A 104 0.55 -10.97 -10.83
N ASP A 105 0.03 -9.95 -11.51
CA ASP A 105 0.77 -8.73 -11.80
C ASP A 105 1.11 -7.99 -10.50
N HIS A 106 2.28 -7.37 -10.44
CA HIS A 106 2.73 -6.66 -9.23
C HIS A 106 1.85 -5.44 -8.93
N LEU A 107 1.50 -5.28 -7.67
CA LEU A 107 0.74 -4.15 -7.15
C LEU A 107 1.70 -3.25 -6.35
N PHE A 108 1.57 -1.95 -6.51
CA PHE A 108 2.58 -1.00 -6.00
C PHE A 108 2.03 0.03 -5.03
N ASP A 109 0.76 0.43 -5.15
CA ASP A 109 0.17 1.44 -4.26
C ASP A 109 -1.28 1.10 -3.94
N VAL A 110 -1.70 1.46 -2.73
CA VAL A 110 -3.08 1.31 -2.25
C VAL A 110 -3.55 2.58 -1.56
N LEU A 111 -4.76 3.03 -1.89
CA LEU A 111 -5.40 4.16 -1.22
C LEU A 111 -6.89 3.95 -0.96
N TRP A 112 -7.37 4.61 0.08
CA TRP A 112 -8.75 4.66 0.52
C TRP A 112 -9.42 5.90 -0.04
N ILE A 113 -10.49 5.69 -0.79
CA ILE A 113 -11.31 6.74 -1.36
C ILE A 113 -12.50 6.96 -0.43
N ALA A 114 -12.30 7.81 0.57
CA ALA A 114 -13.27 8.00 1.66
C ALA A 114 -14.69 8.34 1.18
N HIS A 115 -14.83 9.21 0.17
CA HIS A 115 -16.14 9.62 -0.35
C HIS A 115 -16.89 8.50 -1.11
N GLN A 116 -16.18 7.43 -1.52
CA GLN A 116 -16.77 6.26 -2.17
C GLN A 116 -16.82 5.03 -1.25
N GLY A 117 -16.18 5.12 -0.08
CA GLY A 117 -16.07 4.00 0.86
C GLY A 117 -15.35 2.78 0.27
N ARG A 118 -14.34 3.00 -0.59
CA ARG A 118 -13.68 1.93 -1.36
C ARG A 118 -12.18 2.14 -1.47
N TRP A 119 -11.46 1.03 -1.60
CA TRP A 119 -10.04 0.99 -1.88
C TRP A 119 -9.80 1.06 -3.38
N PHE A 120 -8.75 1.79 -3.77
CA PHE A 120 -8.16 1.75 -5.10
C PHE A 120 -6.72 1.25 -4.97
N ILE A 121 -6.32 0.43 -5.93
CA ILE A 121 -4.99 -0.15 -6.02
C ILE A 121 -4.47 0.07 -7.43
N SER A 122 -3.18 0.42 -7.56
CA SER A 122 -2.48 0.46 -8.84
C SER A 122 -1.28 -0.49 -8.88
N GLY A 123 -0.94 -0.96 -10.08
CA GLY A 123 0.14 -1.91 -10.28
C GLY A 123 0.86 -1.79 -11.63
N ALA A 124 1.57 -2.85 -11.96
CA ALA A 124 2.26 -3.04 -13.24
C ALA A 124 1.27 -3.12 -14.41
N VAL A 125 1.75 -2.88 -15.64
CA VAL A 125 0.98 -3.03 -16.89
C VAL A 125 -0.42 -2.39 -16.87
N GLY A 126 -0.53 -1.23 -16.24
CA GLY A 126 -1.76 -0.45 -16.11
C GLY A 126 -2.80 -1.10 -15.21
N ARG A 127 -2.44 -2.08 -14.38
CA ARG A 127 -3.38 -2.77 -13.50
C ARG A 127 -3.97 -1.83 -12.48
N TRP A 128 -5.27 -2.01 -12.27
CA TRP A 128 -5.98 -1.43 -11.14
C TRP A 128 -6.90 -2.46 -10.51
N ALA A 129 -7.16 -2.27 -9.22
CA ALA A 129 -8.25 -2.93 -8.52
C ALA A 129 -9.06 -1.90 -7.72
N PHE A 130 -10.36 -2.14 -7.60
CA PHE A 130 -11.31 -1.30 -6.89
C PHE A 130 -12.24 -2.16 -6.04
N GLY A 131 -12.31 -1.92 -4.73
CA GLY A 131 -13.13 -2.80 -3.90
C GLY A 131 -13.04 -2.61 -2.39
N GLY A 132 -13.34 -3.72 -1.70
CA GLY A 132 -13.45 -3.85 -0.24
C GLY A 132 -14.85 -4.31 0.16
N GLY A 133 -14.98 -5.02 1.28
CA GLY A 133 -16.25 -5.45 1.91
C GLY A 133 -17.19 -6.33 1.06
N GLU A 134 -17.68 -5.80 -0.05
CA GLU A 134 -18.62 -6.39 -1.01
C GLU A 134 -17.94 -7.09 -2.20
N GLY A 135 -16.59 -7.03 -2.28
CA GLY A 135 -15.79 -7.67 -3.32
C GLY A 135 -14.84 -6.71 -4.04
N TRP A 136 -14.11 -7.25 -5.03
CA TRP A 136 -13.12 -6.51 -5.81
C TRP A 136 -13.43 -6.58 -7.31
N LYS A 137 -13.21 -5.46 -7.99
CA LYS A 137 -13.18 -5.36 -9.45
C LYS A 137 -11.76 -5.06 -9.87
N THR A 138 -11.36 -5.60 -11.02
CA THR A 138 -10.01 -5.46 -11.53
C THR A 138 -10.05 -5.07 -13.00
N GLY A 139 -8.96 -4.49 -13.50
CA GLY A 139 -8.85 -4.15 -14.90
C GLY A 139 -7.48 -3.60 -15.26
N VAL A 140 -7.39 -3.06 -16.47
CA VAL A 140 -6.25 -2.29 -16.95
C VAL A 140 -6.74 -0.90 -17.38
N LEU A 141 -5.88 0.11 -17.27
CA LEU A 141 -6.19 1.49 -17.65
C LEU A 141 -6.29 1.65 -19.18
N ASP A 142 -5.43 0.94 -19.90
CA ASP A 142 -5.38 0.86 -21.36
C ASP A 142 -4.76 -0.51 -21.74
N GLU A 143 -5.45 -1.27 -22.59
CA GLU A 143 -5.01 -2.61 -23.05
C GLU A 143 -3.65 -2.60 -23.77
N ARG A 144 -3.30 -1.45 -24.35
CA ARG A 144 -2.02 -1.25 -25.05
C ARG A 144 -0.92 -0.80 -24.13
N SER A 145 -1.26 -0.23 -22.98
CA SER A 145 -0.26 0.27 -22.04
C SER A 145 0.53 -0.88 -21.42
N ARG A 146 1.81 -0.61 -21.20
CA ARG A 146 2.71 -1.45 -20.42
C ARG A 146 3.28 -0.67 -19.23
N ALA A 147 2.75 0.52 -18.96
CA ALA A 147 3.18 1.38 -17.89
C ALA A 147 2.88 0.75 -16.53
N TRP A 148 3.80 0.89 -15.58
CA TRP A 148 3.53 0.62 -14.18
C TRP A 148 3.27 1.93 -13.46
N HIS A 149 2.36 1.91 -12.49
CA HIS A 149 2.06 3.07 -11.66
C HIS A 149 2.38 2.73 -10.21
N THR A 150 3.39 3.42 -9.67
CA THR A 150 3.90 3.22 -8.31
C THR A 150 3.27 4.18 -7.31
N ARG A 151 2.45 5.13 -7.78
CA ARG A 151 1.72 6.03 -6.90
C ARG A 151 0.39 6.44 -7.50
N ALA A 152 -0.62 6.53 -6.65
CA ALA A 152 -1.95 6.98 -6.94
C ALA A 152 -2.36 8.11 -5.97
N LEU A 153 -3.15 9.08 -6.45
CA LEU A 153 -3.66 10.17 -5.64
C LEU A 153 -5.06 10.57 -6.10
N VAL A 154 -5.98 10.74 -5.16
CA VAL A 154 -7.31 11.29 -5.46
C VAL A 154 -7.20 12.82 -5.57
N VAL A 155 -7.59 13.38 -6.71
CA VAL A 155 -7.66 14.82 -6.96
C VAL A 155 -9.03 15.16 -7.53
N GLY A 156 -9.88 15.78 -6.70
CA GLY A 156 -11.29 15.99 -7.05
C GLY A 156 -12.02 14.65 -7.20
N SER A 157 -12.62 14.42 -8.36
CA SER A 157 -13.26 13.14 -8.73
C SER A 157 -12.32 12.14 -9.40
N ASP A 158 -11.12 12.57 -9.78
CA ASP A 158 -10.20 11.79 -10.59
C ASP A 158 -9.11 11.15 -9.71
N ILE A 159 -8.54 10.05 -10.19
CA ILE A 159 -7.35 9.44 -9.62
C ILE A 159 -6.18 9.75 -10.55
N TRP A 160 -5.18 10.45 -10.04
CA TRP A 160 -3.92 10.66 -10.73
C TRP A 160 -2.98 9.51 -10.42
N LEU A 161 -2.34 9.01 -11.46
CA LEU A 161 -1.41 7.90 -11.39
C LEU A 161 -0.07 8.35 -11.94
N ALA A 162 1.00 7.93 -11.27
CA ALA A 162 2.37 8.23 -11.64
C ALA A 162 3.24 6.97 -11.57
N GLY A 163 4.16 6.84 -12.52
CA GLY A 163 5.15 5.78 -12.59
C GLY A 163 5.94 5.88 -13.89
N ALA A 164 5.79 4.91 -14.79
CA ALA A 164 6.41 4.95 -16.11
C ALA A 164 5.89 6.13 -16.98
N ASP A 165 4.63 6.51 -16.77
CA ASP A 165 3.97 7.70 -17.28
C ASP A 165 3.21 8.40 -16.15
N ILE A 166 2.57 9.53 -16.46
CA ILE A 166 1.71 10.25 -15.53
C ILE A 166 0.40 10.54 -16.25
N GLY A 167 -0.72 10.42 -15.55
CA GLY A 167 -2.01 10.75 -16.11
C GLY A 167 -3.12 10.68 -15.10
N ARG A 168 -4.35 10.88 -15.58
CA ARG A 168 -5.55 10.84 -14.75
C ARG A 168 -6.54 9.78 -15.24
N TRP A 169 -7.21 9.16 -14.30
CA TRP A 169 -8.29 8.22 -14.51
C TRP A 169 -9.56 8.71 -13.81
N ASN A 170 -10.65 8.85 -14.56
CA ASN A 170 -11.94 9.32 -14.03
C ASN A 170 -12.90 8.15 -13.65
N GLY A 171 -12.36 6.93 -13.49
CA GLY A 171 -13.13 5.71 -13.26
C GLY A 171 -13.64 5.02 -14.53
N GLN A 172 -13.50 5.65 -15.70
CA GLN A 172 -13.89 5.06 -16.99
C GLN A 172 -12.80 5.15 -18.04
N ARG A 173 -12.10 6.29 -18.12
CA ARG A 173 -11.13 6.59 -19.16
C ARG A 173 -9.82 7.05 -18.57
N TRP A 174 -8.73 6.43 -19.02
CA TRP A 174 -7.37 6.89 -18.79
C TRP A 174 -7.04 8.05 -19.73
N SER A 175 -6.36 9.05 -19.21
CA SER A 175 -5.86 10.20 -19.97
C SER A 175 -4.44 10.49 -19.51
N GLU A 176 -3.47 9.98 -20.27
CA GLU A 176 -2.06 10.26 -20.09
C GLU A 176 -1.78 11.77 -20.28
N LEU A 177 -0.92 12.31 -19.42
CA LEU A 177 -0.42 13.67 -19.53
C LEU A 177 0.72 13.69 -20.55
N GLN A 178 0.47 14.27 -21.72
CA GLN A 178 1.54 14.52 -22.69
C GLN A 178 2.36 15.75 -22.25
N PRO A 179 3.69 15.70 -22.41
CA PRO A 179 4.58 16.83 -22.13
C PRO A 179 4.33 18.04 -23.03
#